data_AF-Q2SVF0-F1
#
_entry.id   AF-Q2SVF0-F1
#
_cell.length_a   1.000
_cell.length_b   1.000
_cell.length_c   1.000
_cell.angle_alpha   90.00
_cell.angle_beta   90.00
_cell.angle_gamma   90.00
#
_symmetry.space_group_name_H-M   'P 1'
#
loop_
_entity.id
_entity.type
_entity.pdbx_description
1 polymer ?
#
loop_
_entity_poly.entity_id
_entity_poly.type
_entity_poly.pdbx_seq_one_letter_code
_entity_poly.pdbx_strand_id
1 'polypeptide(L)'
;MVVDPIGRQVLWVGPGRSRETARAFFEQLPEGVAERIEAVAIDMTTAYELEIKEQCPQAEIVFDLYHVVAKYGREVIDRVRVDQANQLRHDKPARKVLKSSRWLLLRNRHNLKPDQAVHLKELLAANQSLLCVYVLRDELKRLWFYRKPAWAEKAWGQWFEQAQQSGIAALQKFAQRLQGYWHGIVTRCRHPLNTSVVEGINNTIKVIKRRAYGYRDEEYFFLKIRAAFPGIPR
;
A
#
# COMPACT_ATOMS: atom_id res chain seq x y z
N MET A 1 7.73 -0.81 -13.77
CA MET A 1 7.24 0.31 -14.62
C MET A 1 7.49 1.60 -13.87
N VAL A 2 7.98 2.62 -14.57
CA VAL A 2 8.15 3.98 -14.07
C VAL A 2 7.14 4.89 -14.77
N VAL A 3 6.50 5.76 -14.00
CA VAL A 3 5.39 6.60 -14.45
C VAL A 3 5.65 8.03 -14.00
N ASP A 4 5.42 9.00 -14.88
CA ASP A 4 5.26 10.40 -14.46
C ASP A 4 3.87 10.54 -13.82
N PRO A 5 3.77 10.78 -12.51
CA PRO A 5 2.49 10.87 -11.82
C PRO A 5 1.68 12.11 -12.23
N ILE A 6 2.31 13.16 -12.76
CA ILE A 6 1.64 14.41 -13.17
C ILE A 6 1.08 14.26 -14.57
N GLY A 7 1.94 13.95 -15.54
CA GLY A 7 1.55 13.75 -16.94
C GLY A 7 0.76 12.45 -17.16
N ARG A 8 0.71 11.54 -16.18
CA ARG A 8 0.13 10.19 -16.29
C ARG A 8 0.73 9.39 -17.45
N GLN A 9 2.02 9.62 -17.70
CA GLN A 9 2.76 9.01 -18.79
C GLN A 9 3.52 7.79 -18.28
N VAL A 10 3.48 6.68 -19.03
CA VAL A 10 4.39 5.56 -18.76
C VAL A 10 5.73 5.86 -19.42
N LEU A 11 6.73 6.16 -18.59
CA LEU A 11 8.08 6.48 -19.05
C LEU A 11 8.86 5.22 -19.42
N TRP A 12 8.73 4.17 -18.61
CA TRP A 12 9.51 2.95 -18.77
C TRP A 12 8.76 1.72 -18.25
N VAL A 13 8.94 0.58 -18.92
CA VAL A 13 8.42 -0.73 -18.52
C VAL A 13 9.54 -1.74 -18.64
N GLY A 14 9.67 -2.64 -17.66
CA GLY A 14 10.63 -3.73 -17.71
C GLY A 14 10.15 -4.94 -16.89
N PRO A 15 10.81 -6.09 -17.07
CA PRO A 15 10.38 -7.36 -16.51
C PRO A 15 10.76 -7.48 -15.03
N GLY A 16 9.86 -8.04 -14.22
CA GLY A 16 10.14 -8.35 -12.82
C GLY A 16 10.13 -7.14 -11.88
N ARG A 17 10.67 -7.35 -10.67
CA ARG A 17 10.72 -6.36 -9.58
C ARG A 17 12.06 -6.37 -8.84
N SER A 18 13.13 -6.78 -9.53
CA SER A 18 14.45 -6.91 -8.92
C SER A 18 15.18 -5.57 -8.89
N ARG A 19 16.32 -5.54 -8.20
CA ARG A 19 17.19 -4.35 -8.16
C ARG A 19 17.80 -4.09 -9.53
N GLU A 20 18.19 -5.15 -10.23
CA GLU A 20 18.74 -5.14 -11.59
C GLU A 20 17.72 -4.57 -12.59
N THR A 21 16.43 -4.96 -12.47
CA THR A 21 15.35 -4.36 -13.26
C THR A 21 15.25 -2.86 -13.04
N ALA A 22 15.35 -2.40 -11.79
CA ALA A 22 15.30 -0.97 -11.47
C ALA A 22 16.52 -0.23 -12.02
N ARG A 23 17.71 -0.83 -11.93
CA ARG A 23 18.96 -0.28 -12.48
C ARG A 23 18.89 -0.05 -13.97
N ALA A 24 18.31 -0.99 -14.72
CA ALA A 24 18.15 -0.88 -16.17
C ALA A 24 17.34 0.36 -16.59
N PHE A 25 16.45 0.89 -15.72
CA PHE A 25 15.80 2.17 -15.98
C PHE A 25 16.76 3.35 -15.79
N PHE A 26 17.54 3.37 -14.71
CA PHE A 26 18.48 4.45 -14.42
C PHE A 26 19.62 4.51 -15.45
N GLU A 27 20.10 3.38 -15.95
CA GLU A 27 21.10 3.30 -17.04
C GLU A 27 20.62 3.90 -18.37
N GLN A 28 19.30 4.02 -18.55
CA GLN A 28 18.69 4.63 -19.74
C GLN A 28 18.42 6.12 -19.58
N LEU A 29 18.63 6.68 -18.37
CA LEU A 29 18.42 8.10 -18.14
C LEU A 29 19.55 8.92 -18.77
N PRO A 30 19.23 10.03 -19.46
CA PRO A 30 20.23 11.00 -19.85
C PRO A 30 20.99 11.54 -18.62
N GLU A 31 22.26 11.90 -18.84
CA GLU A 31 23.11 12.51 -17.82
C GLU A 31 22.42 13.75 -17.18
N GLY A 32 22.53 13.88 -15.85
CA GLY A 32 21.91 14.98 -15.11
C GLY A 32 20.42 14.82 -14.82
N VAL A 33 19.73 13.79 -15.35
CA VAL A 33 18.30 13.59 -15.09
C VAL A 33 18.06 13.03 -13.69
N ALA A 34 18.88 12.08 -13.26
CA ALA A 34 18.72 11.40 -11.97
C ALA A 34 18.85 12.38 -10.80
N GLU A 35 19.75 13.35 -10.90
CA GLU A 35 20.04 14.40 -9.92
C GLU A 35 18.87 15.38 -9.75
N ARG A 36 18.00 15.49 -10.77
CA ARG A 36 16.80 16.34 -10.73
C ARG A 36 15.58 15.64 -10.15
N ILE A 37 15.68 14.35 -9.82
CA ILE A 37 14.59 13.61 -9.18
C ILE A 37 14.54 14.03 -7.71
N GLU A 38 13.47 14.69 -7.29
CA GLU A 38 13.29 15.16 -5.91
C GLU A 38 12.59 14.14 -5.01
N ALA A 39 11.66 13.36 -5.57
CA ALA A 39 10.93 12.34 -4.81
C ALA A 39 10.42 11.21 -5.70
N VAL A 40 10.37 10.00 -5.15
CA VAL A 40 9.87 8.80 -5.85
C VAL A 40 8.86 8.08 -4.96
N ALA A 41 7.64 7.90 -5.47
CA ALA A 41 6.65 7.07 -4.81
C ALA A 41 6.82 5.60 -5.22
N ILE A 42 6.99 4.72 -4.24
CA ILE A 42 7.15 3.28 -4.45
C ILE A 42 6.26 2.46 -3.51
N ASP A 43 5.99 1.23 -3.94
CA ASP A 43 5.55 0.19 -3.03
C ASP A 43 6.68 -0.13 -2.03
N MET A 44 6.37 -0.70 -0.87
CA MET A 44 7.36 -1.09 0.16
C MET A 44 8.30 -2.23 -0.31
N THR A 45 9.14 -1.97 -1.31
CA THR A 45 10.05 -2.91 -1.98
C THR A 45 11.48 -2.47 -1.71
N THR A 46 12.19 -3.20 -0.84
CA THR A 46 13.57 -2.87 -0.45
C THR A 46 14.52 -2.79 -1.65
N ALA A 47 14.33 -3.64 -2.67
CA ALA A 47 15.17 -3.61 -3.87
C ALA A 47 15.12 -2.27 -4.62
N TYR A 48 13.91 -1.70 -4.76
CA TYR A 48 13.73 -0.40 -5.40
C TYR A 48 14.24 0.73 -4.53
N GLU A 49 13.96 0.69 -3.23
CA GLU A 49 14.48 1.68 -2.29
C GLU A 49 16.02 1.76 -2.30
N LEU A 50 16.69 0.61 -2.33
CA LEU A 50 18.16 0.56 -2.39
C LEU A 50 18.69 1.13 -3.70
N GLU A 51 18.08 0.79 -4.84
CA GLU A 51 18.52 1.33 -6.13
C GLU A 51 18.26 2.83 -6.25
N ILE A 52 17.09 3.31 -5.80
CA ILE A 52 16.77 4.75 -5.80
C ILE A 52 17.76 5.51 -4.92
N LYS A 53 18.12 4.99 -3.75
CA LYS A 53 19.11 5.62 -2.87
C LYS A 53 20.52 5.65 -3.47
N GLU A 54 20.87 4.65 -4.27
CA GLU A 54 22.16 4.60 -4.98
C GLU A 54 22.20 5.59 -6.15
N GLN A 55 21.16 5.62 -6.97
CA GLN A 55 21.13 6.38 -8.23
C GLN A 55 20.63 7.83 -8.04
N CYS A 56 19.85 8.10 -6.99
CA CYS A 56 19.24 9.40 -6.70
C CYS A 56 19.32 9.69 -5.19
N PRO A 57 20.52 9.89 -4.61
CA PRO A 57 20.70 10.07 -3.17
C PRO A 57 19.96 11.29 -2.60
N GLN A 58 19.67 12.29 -3.42
CA GLN A 58 18.88 13.47 -3.06
C GLN A 58 17.36 13.22 -3.07
N ALA A 59 16.89 12.16 -3.73
CA ALA A 59 15.47 11.89 -3.90
C ALA A 59 14.86 11.31 -2.62
N GLU A 60 13.72 11.85 -2.21
CA GLU A 60 13.00 11.31 -1.07
C GLU A 60 12.03 10.19 -1.47
N ILE A 61 12.03 9.12 -0.69
CA ILE A 61 11.13 7.99 -0.92
C ILE A 61 9.78 8.26 -0.25
N VAL A 62 8.70 8.06 -1.00
CA VAL A 62 7.32 8.11 -0.49
C VAL A 62 6.70 6.72 -0.57
N PHE A 63 6.33 6.14 0.58
CA PHE A 63 5.65 4.85 0.60
C PHE A 63 4.15 4.98 0.38
N ASP A 64 3.62 4.11 -0.46
CA ASP A 64 2.21 4.10 -0.79
C ASP A 64 1.29 3.61 0.36
N LEU A 65 0.24 4.39 0.62
CA LEU A 65 -0.80 4.10 1.62
C LEU A 65 -1.50 2.76 1.37
N TYR A 66 -1.89 2.51 0.12
CA TYR A 66 -2.69 1.34 -0.21
C TYR A 66 -1.93 0.06 0.08
N HIS A 67 -0.64 0.00 -0.25
CA HIS A 67 0.22 -1.14 0.04
C HIS A 67 0.37 -1.41 1.54
N VAL A 68 0.57 -0.36 2.36
CA VAL A 68 0.66 -0.52 3.82
C VAL A 68 -0.66 -1.02 4.40
N VAL A 69 -1.78 -0.42 4.00
CA VAL A 69 -3.12 -0.82 4.48
C VAL A 69 -3.49 -2.23 4.04
N ALA A 70 -3.16 -2.61 2.80
CA ALA A 70 -3.38 -3.95 2.29
C ALA A 70 -2.54 -4.98 3.04
N LYS A 71 -1.28 -4.66 3.37
CA LYS A 71 -0.40 -5.49 4.20
C LYS A 71 -0.94 -5.61 5.63
N TYR A 72 -1.40 -4.52 6.24
CA TYR A 72 -2.07 -4.54 7.55
C TYR A 72 -3.30 -5.46 7.54
N GLY A 73 -4.14 -5.36 6.49
CA GLY A 73 -5.32 -6.22 6.33
C GLY A 73 -4.95 -7.70 6.32
N ARG A 74 -3.91 -8.07 5.57
CA ARG A 74 -3.44 -9.46 5.44
C ARG A 74 -2.70 -9.99 6.66
N GLU A 75 -1.87 -9.18 7.28
CA GLU A 75 -0.97 -9.65 8.35
C GLU A 75 -1.57 -9.48 9.75
N VAL A 76 -2.45 -8.51 9.93
CA VAL A 76 -3.02 -8.17 11.24
C VAL A 76 -4.49 -8.58 11.30
N ILE A 77 -5.36 -7.95 10.50
CA ILE A 77 -6.82 -8.17 10.58
C ILE A 77 -7.16 -9.64 10.33
N ASP A 78 -6.61 -10.21 9.25
CA ASP A 78 -6.86 -11.61 8.91
C ASP A 78 -6.36 -12.57 9.98
N ARG A 79 -5.17 -12.30 10.54
CA ARG A 79 -4.59 -13.14 11.58
C ARG A 79 -5.44 -13.13 12.83
N VAL A 80 -5.79 -11.94 13.34
CA VAL A 80 -6.66 -11.79 14.51
C VAL A 80 -8.02 -12.44 14.26
N ARG A 81 -8.63 -12.21 13.10
CA ARG A 81 -9.91 -12.83 12.73
C ARG A 81 -9.84 -14.36 12.75
N VAL A 82 -8.75 -14.95 12.23
CA VAL A 82 -8.54 -16.41 12.26
C VAL A 82 -8.33 -16.91 13.69
N ASP A 83 -7.54 -16.21 14.50
CA ASP A 83 -7.27 -16.59 15.88
C ASP A 83 -8.56 -16.55 16.72
N GLN A 84 -9.36 -15.49 16.58
CA GLN A 84 -10.68 -15.36 17.21
C GLN A 84 -11.66 -16.45 16.74
N ALA A 85 -11.69 -16.75 15.43
CA ALA A 85 -12.51 -17.83 14.89
C ALA A 85 -12.05 -19.22 15.38
N ASN A 86 -10.79 -19.37 15.77
CA ASN A 86 -10.27 -20.62 16.31
C ASN A 86 -10.60 -20.79 17.80
N GLN A 87 -10.75 -19.71 18.56
CA GLN A 87 -11.22 -19.77 19.94
C GLN A 87 -12.67 -20.28 20.00
N LEU A 88 -13.50 -19.94 19.01
CA LEU A 88 -14.88 -20.41 18.87
C LEU A 88 -15.00 -21.77 18.17
N ARG A 89 -13.99 -22.64 18.24
CA ARG A 89 -14.00 -23.95 17.54
C ARG A 89 -15.22 -24.81 17.86
N HIS A 90 -15.74 -24.71 19.09
CA HIS A 90 -16.88 -25.46 19.58
C HIS A 90 -18.23 -24.79 19.30
N ASP A 91 -18.26 -23.49 19.02
CA ASP A 91 -19.45 -22.73 18.62
C ASP A 91 -19.45 -22.52 17.09
N LYS A 92 -20.06 -23.48 16.37
CA LYS A 92 -20.10 -23.46 14.90
C LYS A 92 -20.78 -22.20 14.34
N PRO A 93 -21.96 -21.77 14.84
CA PRO A 93 -22.58 -20.53 14.39
C PRO A 93 -21.69 -19.28 14.57
N ALA A 94 -21.17 -19.03 15.77
CA ALA A 94 -20.37 -17.83 16.02
C ALA A 94 -19.04 -17.85 15.24
N ARG A 95 -18.43 -19.03 15.11
CA ARG A 95 -17.26 -19.23 14.25
C ARG A 95 -17.53 -18.91 12.78
N LYS A 96 -18.71 -19.26 12.26
CA LYS A 96 -19.08 -18.98 10.87
C LYS A 96 -19.13 -17.48 10.61
N VAL A 97 -19.67 -16.70 11.56
CA VAL A 97 -19.73 -15.23 11.48
C VAL A 97 -18.33 -14.62 11.36
N LEU A 98 -17.37 -15.03 12.21
CA LEU A 98 -15.99 -14.54 12.10
C LEU A 98 -15.29 -14.99 10.81
N LYS A 99 -15.65 -16.15 10.26
CA LYS A 99 -15.08 -16.63 9.00
C LYS A 99 -15.57 -15.81 7.80
N SER A 100 -16.82 -15.37 7.79
CA SER A 100 -17.40 -14.58 6.70
C SER A 100 -17.15 -13.08 6.82
N SER A 101 -16.72 -12.57 7.97
CA SER A 101 -16.58 -11.12 8.23
C SER A 101 -15.37 -10.43 7.58
N ARG A 102 -14.50 -11.17 6.86
CA ARG A 102 -13.26 -10.63 6.26
C ARG A 102 -13.50 -9.33 5.48
N TRP A 103 -14.40 -9.36 4.51
CA TRP A 103 -14.65 -8.20 3.64
C TRP A 103 -15.24 -7.01 4.38
N LEU A 104 -16.05 -7.29 5.40
CA LEU A 104 -16.63 -6.27 6.25
C LEU A 104 -15.56 -5.53 7.05
N LEU A 105 -14.61 -6.29 7.60
CA LEU A 105 -13.48 -5.75 8.34
C LEU A 105 -12.52 -4.96 7.45
N LEU A 106 -12.39 -5.27 6.16
CA LEU A 106 -11.44 -4.61 5.24
C LEU A 106 -12.00 -3.35 4.57
N ARG A 107 -13.33 -3.18 4.51
CA ARG A 107 -13.96 -2.01 3.89
C ARG A 107 -13.84 -0.75 4.75
N ASN A 108 -13.81 0.40 4.08
CA ASN A 108 -13.96 1.69 4.74
C ASN A 108 -15.40 1.84 5.23
N ARG A 109 -15.58 2.39 6.45
CA ARG A 109 -16.89 2.51 7.11
C ARG A 109 -17.92 3.27 6.27
N HIS A 110 -17.52 4.32 5.57
CA HIS A 110 -18.39 5.14 4.72
C HIS A 110 -18.84 4.42 3.42
N ASN A 111 -18.19 3.31 3.06
CA ASN A 111 -18.55 2.49 1.89
C ASN A 111 -19.42 1.28 2.25
N LEU A 112 -19.84 1.16 3.51
CA LEU A 112 -20.71 0.08 3.96
C LEU A 112 -22.17 0.42 3.69
N LYS A 113 -22.93 -0.57 3.24
CA LYS A 113 -24.39 -0.47 3.21
C LYS A 113 -24.94 -0.42 4.65
N PRO A 114 -26.15 0.12 4.89
CA PRO A 114 -26.71 0.24 6.24
C PRO A 114 -26.75 -1.09 7.01
N ASP A 115 -27.16 -2.19 6.37
CA ASP A 115 -27.18 -3.54 6.92
C ASP A 115 -25.78 -4.02 7.32
N GLN A 116 -24.79 -3.76 6.46
CA GLN A 116 -23.39 -4.10 6.73
C GLN A 116 -22.83 -3.29 7.90
N ALA A 117 -23.21 -2.02 8.02
CA ALA A 117 -22.76 -1.16 9.11
C ALA A 117 -23.26 -1.65 10.48
N VAL A 118 -24.52 -2.11 10.55
CA VAL A 118 -25.08 -2.76 11.75
C VAL A 118 -24.30 -4.02 12.08
N HIS A 119 -24.12 -4.91 11.10
CA HIS A 119 -23.39 -6.16 11.32
C HIS A 119 -21.94 -5.93 11.77
N LEU A 120 -21.26 -4.92 11.22
CA LEU A 120 -19.91 -4.57 11.65
C LEU A 120 -19.92 -4.07 13.09
N LYS A 121 -20.88 -3.22 13.46
CA LYS A 121 -20.99 -2.70 14.82
C LYS A 121 -21.16 -3.82 15.84
N GLU A 122 -22.05 -4.77 15.57
CA GLU A 122 -22.26 -5.95 16.42
C GLU A 122 -21.01 -6.82 16.53
N LEU A 123 -20.37 -7.10 15.40
CA LEU A 123 -19.14 -7.88 15.34
C LEU A 123 -18.02 -7.27 16.18
N LEU A 124 -17.82 -5.95 16.06
CA LEU A 124 -16.77 -5.25 16.80
C LEU A 124 -17.12 -5.12 18.29
N ALA A 125 -18.40 -4.93 18.64
CA ALA A 125 -18.84 -4.93 20.03
C ALA A 125 -18.60 -6.27 20.72
N ALA A 126 -18.82 -7.37 20.00
CA ALA A 126 -18.61 -8.73 20.50
C ALA A 126 -17.14 -9.19 20.48
N ASN A 127 -16.22 -8.43 19.86
CA ASN A 127 -14.83 -8.85 19.70
C ASN A 127 -13.84 -7.70 19.87
N GLN A 128 -13.33 -7.53 21.10
CA GLN A 128 -12.42 -6.45 21.46
C GLN A 128 -11.12 -6.45 20.65
N SER A 129 -10.54 -7.63 20.37
CA SER A 129 -9.33 -7.71 19.55
C SER A 129 -9.57 -7.24 18.11
N LEU A 130 -10.71 -7.59 17.51
CA LEU A 130 -11.08 -7.10 16.19
C LEU A 130 -11.39 -5.60 16.18
N LEU A 131 -12.06 -5.09 17.22
CA LEU A 131 -12.28 -3.65 17.40
C LEU A 131 -10.96 -2.89 17.44
N CYS A 132 -10.03 -3.34 18.29
CA CYS A 132 -8.70 -2.74 18.43
C CYS A 132 -7.98 -2.65 17.08
N VAL A 133 -7.83 -3.77 16.36
CA VAL A 133 -7.12 -3.74 15.07
C VAL A 133 -7.86 -3.01 13.97
N TYR A 134 -9.20 -2.93 14.03
CA TYR A 134 -10.00 -2.16 13.08
C TYR A 134 -9.80 -0.66 13.28
N VAL A 135 -9.86 -0.18 14.52
CA VAL A 135 -9.63 1.23 14.87
C VAL A 135 -8.20 1.64 14.54
N LEU A 136 -7.21 0.86 14.97
CA LEU A 136 -5.80 1.17 14.72
C LEU A 136 -5.45 1.16 13.23
N ARG A 137 -6.14 0.37 12.39
CA ARG A 137 -5.98 0.48 10.94
C ARG A 137 -6.41 1.86 10.44
N ASP A 138 -7.56 2.35 10.89
CA ASP A 138 -8.11 3.61 10.41
C ASP A 138 -7.30 4.81 10.94
N GLU A 139 -6.76 4.71 12.15
CA GLU A 139 -5.77 5.68 12.66
C GLU A 139 -4.47 5.65 11.86
N LEU A 140 -3.96 4.47 11.51
CA LEU A 140 -2.77 4.33 10.69
C LEU A 140 -2.92 5.06 9.34
N LYS A 141 -4.10 4.94 8.70
CA LYS A 141 -4.38 5.65 7.44
C LYS A 141 -4.24 7.16 7.56
N ARG A 142 -4.57 7.73 8.72
CA ARG A 142 -4.50 9.19 8.96
C ARG A 142 -3.08 9.74 8.80
N LEU A 143 -2.06 8.91 9.02
CA LEU A 143 -0.65 9.32 8.89
C LEU A 143 -0.33 9.92 7.51
N TRP A 144 -0.95 9.42 6.44
CA TRP A 144 -0.73 9.92 5.07
C TRP A 144 -1.41 11.26 4.76
N PHE A 145 -2.27 11.76 5.65
CA PHE A 145 -3.03 12.98 5.44
C PHE A 145 -2.53 14.16 6.29
N TYR A 146 -1.51 13.95 7.12
CA TYR A 146 -0.83 15.07 7.79
C TYR A 146 -0.05 15.90 6.78
N ARG A 147 -0.10 17.23 6.94
CA ARG A 147 0.66 18.21 6.14
C ARG A 147 1.95 18.67 6.79
N LYS A 148 2.13 18.37 8.08
CA LYS A 148 3.21 18.88 8.92
C LYS A 148 3.91 17.70 9.58
N PRO A 149 5.21 17.46 9.30
CA PRO A 149 5.93 16.29 9.80
C PRO A 149 5.85 16.09 11.32
N ALA A 150 5.97 17.16 12.11
CA ALA A 150 5.91 17.09 13.58
C ALA A 150 4.59 16.50 14.11
N TRP A 151 3.46 16.82 13.47
CA TRP A 151 2.16 16.24 13.85
C TRP A 151 2.04 14.77 13.43
N ALA A 152 2.59 14.42 12.27
CA ALA A 152 2.64 13.05 11.80
C ALA A 152 3.50 12.18 12.72
N GLU A 153 4.65 12.69 13.17
CA GLU A 153 5.56 12.01 14.10
C GLU A 153 4.93 11.79 15.47
N LYS A 154 4.25 12.79 16.03
CA LYS A 154 3.49 12.63 17.27
C LYS A 154 2.41 11.56 17.13
N ALA A 155 1.65 11.60 16.03
CA ALA A 155 0.59 10.62 15.77
C ALA A 155 1.15 9.21 15.56
N TRP A 156 2.30 9.08 14.89
CA TRP A 156 3.01 7.81 14.73
C TRP A 156 3.48 7.25 16.06
N GLY A 157 4.09 8.07 16.92
CA GLY A 157 4.52 7.65 18.26
C GLY A 157 3.37 7.10 19.09
N GLN A 158 2.24 7.82 19.13
CA GLN A 158 1.03 7.37 19.81
C GLN A 158 0.48 6.06 19.22
N TRP A 159 0.39 5.98 17.89
CA TRP A 159 -0.11 4.79 17.22
C TRP A 159 0.79 3.57 17.48
N PHE A 160 2.11 3.76 17.40
CA PHE A 160 3.09 2.71 17.64
C PHE A 160 3.03 2.21 19.08
N GLU A 161 2.94 3.12 20.04
CA GLU A 161 2.77 2.78 21.46
C GLU A 161 1.49 1.99 21.71
N GLN A 162 0.34 2.45 21.19
CA GLN A 162 -0.92 1.71 21.30
C GLN A 162 -0.84 0.33 20.66
N ALA A 163 -0.17 0.22 19.51
CA ALA A 163 0.05 -1.07 18.85
C ALA A 163 0.97 -2.01 19.66
N GLN A 164 1.99 -1.48 20.35
CA GLN A 164 2.85 -2.27 21.24
C GLN A 164 2.11 -2.71 22.51
N GLN A 165 1.26 -1.85 23.08
CA GLN A 165 0.52 -2.11 24.31
C GLN A 165 -0.78 -2.92 24.09
N SER A 166 -1.17 -3.18 22.84
CA SER A 166 -2.46 -3.81 22.53
C SER A 166 -2.58 -5.28 22.97
N GLY A 167 -1.47 -5.95 23.31
CA GLY A 167 -1.44 -7.39 23.59
C GLY A 167 -1.69 -8.29 22.37
N ILE A 168 -1.73 -7.73 21.15
CA ILE A 168 -2.02 -8.47 19.91
C ILE A 168 -0.72 -8.70 19.15
N ALA A 169 -0.18 -9.92 19.25
CA ALA A 169 1.13 -10.25 18.67
C ALA A 169 1.25 -9.93 17.16
N ALA A 170 0.19 -10.12 16.37
CA ALA A 170 0.21 -9.80 14.94
C ALA A 170 0.38 -8.30 14.69
N LEU A 171 -0.29 -7.47 15.49
CA LEU A 171 -0.23 -6.00 15.42
C LEU A 171 1.13 -5.48 15.91
N GLN A 172 1.61 -5.98 17.06
CA GLN A 172 2.93 -5.63 17.61
C GLN A 172 4.05 -5.89 16.59
N LYS A 173 4.06 -7.09 15.98
CA LYS A 173 5.01 -7.49 14.94
C LYS A 173 4.90 -6.65 13.67
N PHE A 174 3.68 -6.24 13.31
CA PHE A 174 3.47 -5.37 12.16
C PHE A 174 4.03 -3.97 12.43
N ALA A 175 3.74 -3.38 13.60
CA ALA A 175 4.23 -2.07 13.98
C ALA A 175 5.77 -2.01 14.03
N GLN A 176 6.43 -3.00 14.62
CA GLN A 176 7.90 -3.10 14.64
C GLN A 176 8.49 -3.14 13.22
N ARG A 177 7.91 -3.93 12.33
CA ARG A 177 8.35 -3.99 10.94
C ARG A 177 8.08 -2.69 10.19
N LEU A 178 6.97 -2.02 10.47
CA LEU A 178 6.61 -0.76 9.84
C LEU A 178 7.52 0.41 10.26
N GLN A 179 8.10 0.35 11.47
CA GLN A 179 9.01 1.37 11.99
C GLN A 179 10.18 1.66 11.05
N GLY A 180 10.79 0.63 10.43
CA GLY A 180 11.88 0.83 9.47
C GLY A 180 11.46 1.62 8.21
N TYR A 181 10.16 1.64 7.91
CA TYR A 181 9.59 2.34 6.77
C TYR A 181 8.95 3.68 7.15
N TRP A 182 8.98 4.09 8.41
CA TRP A 182 8.39 5.35 8.88
C TRP A 182 8.89 6.56 8.07
N HIS A 183 10.18 6.57 7.74
CA HIS A 183 10.82 7.64 6.97
C HIS A 183 10.06 7.94 5.67
N GLY A 184 9.68 6.92 4.88
CA GLY A 184 8.95 7.15 3.63
C GLY A 184 7.46 7.44 3.80
N ILE A 185 6.88 7.17 4.97
CA ILE A 185 5.50 7.57 5.29
C ILE A 185 5.46 9.06 5.62
N VAL A 186 6.37 9.54 6.48
CA VAL A 186 6.41 10.95 6.87
C VAL A 186 6.82 11.87 5.72
N THR A 187 7.62 11.39 4.76
CA THR A 187 7.95 12.12 3.52
C THR A 187 6.71 12.58 2.76
N ARG A 188 5.59 11.84 2.85
CA ARG A 188 4.32 12.25 2.22
C ARG A 188 3.84 13.64 2.66
N CYS A 189 4.21 14.09 3.86
CA CYS A 189 3.88 15.43 4.35
C CYS A 189 4.51 16.54 3.48
N ARG A 190 5.69 16.27 2.92
CA ARG A 190 6.46 17.20 2.08
C ARG A 190 6.17 16.98 0.60
N HIS A 191 6.03 15.71 0.20
CA HIS A 191 5.78 15.30 -1.18
C HIS A 191 4.43 14.59 -1.28
N PRO A 192 3.35 15.24 -1.74
CA PRO A 192 2.00 14.66 -1.79
C PRO A 192 1.81 13.57 -2.87
N LEU A 193 2.85 12.81 -3.18
CA LEU A 193 2.87 11.73 -4.16
C LEU A 193 2.14 10.48 -3.64
N ASN A 194 1.54 9.74 -4.56
CA ASN A 194 0.91 8.45 -4.30
C ASN A 194 0.96 7.58 -5.55
N THR A 195 0.79 6.27 -5.40
CA THR A 195 0.82 5.34 -6.55
C THR A 195 -0.56 5.08 -7.15
N SER A 196 -1.58 5.89 -6.84
CA SER A 196 -2.94 5.65 -7.37
C SER A 196 -3.01 5.73 -8.90
N VAL A 197 -2.21 6.60 -9.52
CA VAL A 197 -2.07 6.70 -10.98
C VAL A 197 -1.48 5.40 -11.53
N VAL A 198 -0.42 4.89 -10.89
CA VAL A 198 0.21 3.61 -11.25
C VAL A 198 -0.78 2.45 -11.13
N GLU A 199 -1.59 2.42 -10.08
CA GLU A 199 -2.62 1.38 -9.90
C GLU A 199 -3.74 1.47 -10.95
N GLY A 200 -4.17 2.67 -11.31
CA GLY A 200 -5.10 2.89 -12.42
C GLY A 200 -4.55 2.38 -13.76
N ILE A 201 -3.28 2.69 -14.03
CA ILE A 201 -2.55 2.19 -15.20
C ILE A 201 -2.45 0.66 -15.15
N ASN A 202 -2.02 0.08 -14.02
CA ASN A 202 -1.91 -1.38 -13.82
C ASN A 202 -3.23 -2.11 -14.12
N ASN A 203 -4.38 -1.56 -13.70
CA ASN A 203 -5.67 -2.14 -14.00
C ASN A 203 -6.01 -2.10 -15.49
N THR A 204 -5.69 -1.00 -16.17
CA THR A 204 -5.88 -0.87 -17.62
C THR A 204 -4.94 -1.81 -18.39
N ILE A 205 -3.68 -1.96 -17.97
CA ILE A 205 -2.73 -2.93 -18.52
C ILE A 205 -3.29 -4.35 -18.43
N LYS A 206 -3.90 -4.73 -17.28
CA LYS A 206 -4.56 -6.04 -17.12
C LYS A 206 -5.72 -6.21 -18.11
N VAL A 207 -6.48 -5.16 -18.40
CA VAL A 207 -7.55 -5.20 -19.41
C VAL A 207 -6.98 -5.37 -20.82
N ILE A 208 -5.93 -4.63 -21.18
CA ILE A 208 -5.24 -4.76 -22.48
C ILE A 208 -4.76 -6.21 -22.67
N LYS A 209 -4.06 -6.77 -21.66
CA LYS A 209 -3.59 -8.15 -21.69
C LYS A 209 -4.74 -9.16 -21.82
N ARG A 210 -5.86 -8.95 -21.12
CA ARG A 210 -7.03 -9.84 -21.18
C ARG A 210 -7.71 -9.80 -22.55
N ARG A 211 -7.86 -8.62 -23.17
CA ARG A 211 -8.46 -8.47 -24.49
C ARG A 211 -7.64 -9.14 -25.59
N ALA A 212 -6.31 -9.15 -25.44
CA ALA A 212 -5.41 -9.82 -26.37
C ALA A 212 -5.29 -11.35 -26.13
N TYR A 213 -5.93 -11.89 -25.08
CA TYR A 213 -5.70 -13.27 -24.61
C TYR A 213 -4.22 -13.56 -24.30
N GLY A 214 -3.50 -12.54 -23.80
CA GLY A 214 -2.06 -12.59 -23.57
C GLY A 214 -1.24 -12.01 -24.72
N TYR A 215 0.06 -11.88 -24.48
CA TYR A 215 1.06 -11.48 -25.48
C TYR A 215 2.20 -12.48 -25.39
N ARG A 216 2.71 -12.92 -26.53
CA ARG A 216 3.88 -13.83 -26.61
C ARG A 216 5.21 -13.08 -26.57
N ASP A 217 5.20 -11.87 -27.13
CA ASP A 217 6.34 -10.96 -27.17
C ASP A 217 6.15 -9.88 -26.08
N GLU A 218 7.09 -9.85 -25.13
CA GLU A 218 7.08 -8.89 -24.02
C GLU A 218 7.44 -7.47 -24.47
N GLU A 219 8.36 -7.30 -25.42
CA GLU A 219 8.75 -5.99 -25.91
C GLU A 219 7.57 -5.34 -26.66
N TYR A 220 6.89 -6.11 -27.50
CA TYR A 220 5.66 -5.65 -28.14
C TYR A 220 4.58 -5.27 -27.13
N PHE A 221 4.46 -6.04 -26.04
CA PHE A 221 3.53 -5.70 -24.97
C PHE A 221 3.92 -4.40 -24.26
N PHE A 222 5.21 -4.18 -23.98
CA PHE A 222 5.71 -2.93 -23.38
C PHE A 222 5.47 -1.73 -24.29
N LEU A 223 5.65 -1.89 -25.61
CA LEU A 223 5.29 -0.87 -26.60
C LEU A 223 3.80 -0.54 -26.56
N LYS A 224 2.92 -1.55 -26.48
CA LYS A 224 1.47 -1.35 -26.33
C LYS A 224 1.11 -0.61 -25.05
N ILE A 225 1.79 -0.89 -23.95
CA ILE A 225 1.60 -0.18 -22.68
C ILE A 225 1.99 1.29 -22.86
N ARG A 226 3.19 1.59 -23.36
CA ARG A 226 3.65 2.98 -23.55
C ARG A 226 2.73 3.76 -24.50
N ALA A 227 2.26 3.12 -25.58
CA ALA A 227 1.32 3.73 -26.52
C ALA A 227 -0.05 4.03 -25.89
N ALA A 228 -0.50 3.23 -24.92
CA ALA A 228 -1.77 3.47 -24.22
C ALA A 228 -1.69 4.62 -23.20
N PHE A 229 -0.48 5.04 -22.80
CA PHE A 229 -0.24 6.09 -21.80
C PHE A 229 0.83 7.08 -22.29
N PRO A 230 0.58 7.82 -23.38
CA PRO A 230 1.54 8.76 -23.95
C PRO A 230 1.75 10.01 -23.08
N GLY A 231 0.91 10.20 -22.06
CA GLY A 231 0.86 11.40 -21.24
C GLY A 231 -0.28 12.35 -21.64
N ILE A 232 -0.60 13.29 -20.77
CA ILE A 232 -1.52 14.39 -21.08
C ILE A 232 -0.73 15.46 -21.85
N PRO A 233 -1.19 15.89 -23.05
CA PRO A 233 -0.56 17.00 -23.76
C PRO A 233 -0.48 18.24 -22.87
N ARG A 234 0.70 18.86 -22.81
CA ARG A 234 0.92 20.11 -22.07
C ARG A 234 0.55 21.32 -22.91
#